data_AF-A0A290ZUM5-F1
#
_entry.id   AF-A0A290ZUM5-F1
#
_cell.length_a   1.000
_cell.length_b   1.000
_cell.length_c   1.000
_cell.angle_alpha   90.00
_cell.angle_beta   90.00
_cell.angle_gamma   90.00
#
_symmetry.space_group_name_H-M   'P 1'
#
loop_
_entity.id
_entity.type
_entity.pdbx_description
1 polymer ?
#
loop_
_entity_poly.entity_id
_entity_poly.type
_entity_poly.pdbx_seq_one_letter_code
_entity_poly.pdbx_strand_id
1 'polypeptide(L)' 'MSSAELLGGRQAVEIEHQGTRYVLRATRSGKLILTK' A
#
# COMPACT_ATOMS: atom_id res chain seq x y z
N MET A 1 -6.72 11.30 6.03
CA MET A 1 -5.92 10.70 4.94
C MET A 1 -6.68 9.53 4.37
N SER A 2 -6.92 9.57 3.06
CA SER A 2 -7.57 8.54 2.26
C SER A 2 -6.56 7.54 1.70
N SER A 3 -7.04 6.40 1.21
CA SER A 3 -6.19 5.43 0.50
C SER A 3 -5.57 6.02 -0.77
N ALA A 4 -6.26 6.93 -1.45
CA ALA A 4 -5.74 7.63 -2.63
C ALA A 4 -4.56 8.54 -2.28
N GLU A 5 -4.67 9.28 -1.17
CA GLU A 5 -3.56 10.10 -0.64
C GLU A 5 -2.38 9.21 -0.20
N LEU A 6 -2.65 8.10 0.50
CA LEU A 6 -1.63 7.17 0.96
C LEU A 6 -0.85 6.51 -0.19
N LEU A 7 -1.54 6.20 -1.29
CA LEU A 7 -0.93 5.59 -2.47
C LEU A 7 -0.28 6.61 -3.42
N GLY A 8 -0.54 7.91 -3.23
CA GLY A 8 0.04 8.98 -4.05
C GLY A 8 -0.26 8.83 -5.55
N GLY A 9 -1.47 8.37 -5.90
CA GLY A 9 -1.88 8.11 -7.28
C GLY A 9 -1.28 6.85 -7.92
N ARG A 10 -0.49 6.08 -7.17
CA ARG A 10 0.06 4.79 -7.61
C ARG A 10 -0.89 3.65 -7.26
N GLN A 11 -0.71 2.48 -7.87
CA GLN A 11 -1.47 1.30 -7.47
C GLN A 11 -0.93 0.64 -6.19
N ALA A 12 0.33 0.92 -5.86
CA ALA A 12 1.03 0.36 -4.71
C ALA A 12 2.09 1.33 -4.18
N VAL A 13 2.42 1.20 -2.90
CA VAL A 13 3.56 1.86 -2.25
C VAL A 13 4.38 0.85 -1.47
N GLU A 14 5.70 1.01 -1.51
CA GLU A 14 6.60 0.29 -0.63
C GLU A 14 6.74 1.02 0.71
N ILE A 15 6.74 0.24 1.78
CA ILE A 15 6.88 0.73 3.15
C ILE A 15 8.00 -0.08 3.80
N GLU A 16 9.00 0.61 4.35
CA GLU A 16 9.95 -0.01 5.26
C GLU A 16 9.44 0.11 6.70
N HIS A 17 9.38 -1.00 7.41
CA HIS A 17 9.02 -1.03 8.82
C HIS A 17 9.87 -2.06 9.55
N GLN A 18 10.63 -1.60 10.54
CA GLN A 18 11.56 -2.44 11.34
C GLN A 18 12.52 -3.26 10.45
N GLY A 19 13.08 -2.63 9.42
CA GLY A 19 14.00 -3.27 8.47
C GLY A 19 13.35 -4.29 7.52
N THR A 20 12.02 -4.45 7.58
CA THR A 20 11.27 -5.28 6.63
C THR A 20 10.56 -4.39 5.62
N ARG A 21 10.66 -4.73 4.33
CA ARG A 21 9.89 -4.09 3.28
C ARG A 21 8.52 -4.74 3.16
N TYR A 22 7.52 -3.91 2.95
CA TYR A 22 6.16 -4.30 2.69
C TYR A 22 5.65 -3.56 1.46
N VAL A 23 4.65 -4.13 0.81
CA VAL A 23 3.91 -3.51 -0.28
C VAL A 23 2.47 -3.34 0.16
N LEU A 24 2.00 -2.09 0.22
CA LEU A 24 0.60 -1.76 0.38
C LEU A 24 -0.01 -1.46 -1.00
N ARG A 25 -1.11 -2.12 -1.34
CA ARG A 25 -1.82 -1.89 -2.61
C ARG A 25 -3.32 -2.06 -2.50
N ALA A 26 -4.04 -1.47 -3.44
CA ALA A 26 -5.46 -1.77 -3.65
C ALA A 26 -5.63 -3.06 -4.47
N THR A 27 -6.65 -3.84 -4.16
CA THR A 27 -7.08 -5.00 -4.95
C THR A 27 -8.18 -4.60 -5.94
N ARG A 28 -8.45 -5.46 -6.93
CA ARG A 28 -9.61 -5.28 -7.84
C ARG A 28 -10.96 -5.19 -7.11
N SER A 29 -11.06 -5.76 -5.92
CA SER A 29 -12.26 -5.70 -5.07
C SER A 29 -12.37 -4.42 -4.22
N GLY A 30 -11.43 -3.48 -4.37
CA GLY A 30 -11.39 -2.23 -3.61
C GLY A 30 -10.78 -2.34 -2.20
N LYS A 31 -10.47 -3.55 -1.72
CA LYS A 31 -9.77 -3.75 -0.45
C LYS A 31 -8.30 -3.37 -0.54
N LEU A 32 -7.72 -2.84 0.53
CA LEU A 32 -6.28 -2.72 0.70
C LEU A 32 -5.69 -4.04 1.20
N ILE A 33 -4.51 -4.39 0.68
CA ILE A 33 -3.72 -5.53 1.13
C ILE A 33 -2.29 -5.07 1.40
N LEU A 34 -1.74 -5.53 2.53
CA LEU A 34 -0.34 -5.38 2.88
C LEU A 34 0.33 -6.76 2.79
N THR A 35 1.38 -6.85 2.00
CA THR A 35 2.22 -8.05 1.89
C THR A 35 3.66 -7.70 2.27
N LYS A 36 4.39 -8.66 2.81
CA LYS A 36 5.85 -8.60 2.92
C LYS A 36 6.49 -8.84 1.56
#